data_AF-A0A1G1MN25-F1
#
_entry.id   AF-A0A1G1MN25-F1
#
_cell.length_a   1.000
_cell.length_b   1.000
_cell.length_c   1.000
_cell.angle_alpha   90.00
_cell.angle_beta   90.00
_cell.angle_gamma   90.00
#
_symmetry.space_group_name_H-M   'P 1'
#
loop_
_entity.id
_entity.type
_entity.pdbx_description
1 polymer ?
#
loop_
_entity_poly.entity_id
_entity_poly.type
_entity_poly.pdbx_seq_one_letter_code
_entity_poly.pdbx_strand_id
1 'polypeptide(L)'
;MNKKYAIEVPIYSSSIEHLIELNRLEDIDIVMYGGVPNSVLNGGRLNLFLDGLFIWNRLLFSLTKKQLSKALSKFYNAVTKANQNGIPFRIAFTNMFVSQEELNEENLYPVKWLVESSQKYGVKNGIIITNKLLEDFIRQKYKDKLVYVSSCTKYYSPDKVLTPQETLSMYLEDSLKYDFIVMTPQDSRRENLLKEVLRASMCGVTAICNCWCAFKCNSYHHYKCFSNINKKSLLNIGYTSFPFLVNAITFQMLRGYKCPLFLALFQPFRNVHIEKTAKMQLAAGIVSFKVGRGLGADFLDRLVSLILEFKAS
;
A
#
# COMPACT_ATOMS: atom_id res chain seq x y z
N MET A 1 19.79 -14.14 13.03
CA MET A 1 19.69 -14.51 11.62
C MET A 1 19.20 -13.29 10.86
N ASN A 2 19.97 -12.80 9.88
CA ASN A 2 19.53 -11.68 9.04
C ASN A 2 18.71 -12.26 7.89
N LYS A 3 17.38 -12.14 7.99
CA LYS A 3 16.46 -12.52 6.91
C LYS A 3 16.81 -11.73 5.65
N LYS A 4 16.89 -12.42 4.51
CA LYS A 4 17.33 -11.83 3.24
C LYS A 4 16.20 -11.17 2.45
N TYR A 5 15.03 -11.78 2.44
CA TYR A 5 13.88 -11.34 1.64
C TYR A 5 12.79 -10.78 2.54
N ALA A 6 12.16 -9.68 2.12
CA ALA A 6 11.02 -9.09 2.80
C ALA A 6 9.78 -9.14 1.91
N ILE A 7 8.63 -9.50 2.47
CA ILE A 7 7.34 -9.51 1.76
C ILE A 7 6.35 -8.65 2.54
N GLU A 8 5.97 -7.52 1.95
CA GLU A 8 4.91 -6.67 2.44
C GLU A 8 3.54 -7.20 2.02
N VAL A 9 2.72 -7.59 3.00
CA VAL A 9 1.45 -8.29 2.81
C VAL A 9 0.26 -7.45 3.33
N PRO A 10 -0.83 -7.28 2.56
CA PRO A 10 -2.01 -6.58 3.04
C PRO A 10 -2.64 -7.25 4.26
N ILE A 11 -3.16 -6.46 5.21
CA ILE A 11 -3.81 -6.97 6.44
C ILE A 11 -4.95 -8.00 6.23
N TYR A 12 -5.50 -8.08 5.03
CA TYR A 12 -6.65 -8.93 4.69
C TYR A 12 -6.33 -10.06 3.69
N SER A 13 -5.09 -10.21 3.24
CA SER A 13 -4.78 -11.19 2.18
C SER A 13 -4.51 -12.61 2.71
N SER A 14 -4.18 -12.76 3.98
CA SER A 14 -3.95 -14.05 4.63
C SER A 14 -4.32 -13.99 6.12
N SER A 15 -4.53 -15.15 6.75
CA SER A 15 -4.72 -15.23 8.21
C SER A 15 -3.43 -14.90 8.95
N ILE A 16 -3.54 -14.40 10.18
CA ILE A 16 -2.35 -14.07 10.99
C ILE A 16 -1.54 -15.33 11.31
N GLU A 17 -2.21 -16.47 11.55
CA GLU A 17 -1.59 -17.76 11.82
C GLU A 17 -0.66 -18.17 10.67
N HIS A 18 -1.16 -18.06 9.44
CA HIS A 18 -0.38 -18.39 8.26
C HIS A 18 0.80 -17.42 8.07
N LEU A 19 0.61 -16.11 8.30
CA LEU A 19 1.71 -15.16 8.25
C LEU A 19 2.80 -15.44 9.30
N ILE A 20 2.43 -15.95 10.47
CA ILE A 20 3.38 -16.36 11.53
C ILE A 20 4.21 -17.55 11.06
N GLU A 21 3.59 -18.54 10.42
CA GLU A 21 4.30 -19.71 9.87
C GLU A 21 5.34 -19.27 8.83
N LEU A 22 4.94 -18.41 7.88
CA LEU A 22 5.84 -17.86 6.88
C LEU A 22 6.96 -17.01 7.50
N ASN A 23 6.66 -16.24 8.55
CA ASN A 23 7.65 -15.39 9.23
C ASN A 23 8.68 -16.19 10.05
N ARG A 24 8.47 -17.50 10.26
CA ARG A 24 9.45 -18.39 10.92
C ARG A 24 10.49 -18.95 9.95
N LEU A 25 10.28 -18.81 8.64
CA LEU A 25 11.25 -19.21 7.63
C LEU A 25 12.51 -18.34 7.76
N GLU A 26 13.68 -18.97 7.69
CA GLU A 26 14.99 -18.34 7.98
C GLU A 26 15.29 -17.10 7.14
N ASP A 27 14.84 -17.09 5.88
CA ASP A 27 15.18 -16.04 4.91
C ASP A 27 14.05 -15.05 4.62
N ILE A 28 12.85 -15.26 5.17
CA ILE A 28 11.65 -14.50 4.79
C ILE A 28 11.17 -13.67 5.98
N ASP A 29 11.11 -12.36 5.76
CA ASP A 29 10.52 -11.40 6.67
C ASP A 29 9.14 -10.98 6.17
N ILE A 30 8.11 -11.24 6.96
CA ILE A 30 6.77 -10.80 6.66
C ILE A 30 6.55 -9.45 7.31
N VAL A 31 6.08 -8.48 6.51
CA VAL A 31 5.68 -7.17 6.99
C VAL A 31 4.23 -6.95 6.62
N MET A 32 3.37 -6.68 7.59
CA MET A 32 1.97 -6.38 7.28
C MET A 32 1.78 -4.91 6.91
N TYR A 33 0.80 -4.60 6.07
CA TYR A 33 0.44 -3.22 5.79
C TYR A 33 -1.05 -3.00 5.50
N GLY A 34 -1.56 -1.81 5.83
CA GLY A 34 -3.01 -1.53 5.71
C GLY A 34 -3.35 -0.07 5.98
N GLY A 35 -4.50 0.36 5.45
CA GLY A 35 -5.09 1.66 5.82
C GLY A 35 -5.95 1.49 7.07
N VAL A 36 -6.05 2.54 7.88
CA VAL A 36 -6.88 2.50 9.11
C VAL A 36 -8.35 2.68 8.72
N PRO A 37 -9.29 1.86 9.22
CA PRO A 37 -10.71 2.00 8.88
C PRO A 37 -11.21 3.43 9.11
N ASN A 38 -11.92 3.98 8.12
CA ASN A 38 -12.50 5.32 8.18
C ASN A 38 -11.51 6.50 8.28
N SER A 39 -10.20 6.30 8.11
CA SER A 39 -9.25 7.40 8.16
C SER A 39 -9.29 8.25 6.89
N VAL A 40 -9.30 9.58 7.07
CA VAL A 40 -9.16 10.55 5.98
C VAL A 40 -7.76 10.53 5.35
N LEU A 41 -6.76 9.98 6.05
CA LEU A 41 -5.36 9.94 5.60
C LEU A 41 -5.08 8.78 4.63
N ASN A 42 -6.04 7.89 4.39
CA ASN A 42 -5.94 6.84 3.38
C ASN A 42 -6.16 7.42 1.96
N GLY A 43 -5.42 6.94 0.95
CA GLY A 43 -5.60 7.44 -0.43
C GLY A 43 -5.42 6.42 -1.55
N GLY A 44 -4.65 5.35 -1.33
CA GLY A 44 -4.37 4.36 -2.37
C GLY A 44 -5.54 3.40 -2.65
N ARG A 45 -6.56 3.39 -1.78
CA ARG A 45 -7.79 2.62 -1.90
C ARG A 45 -8.92 3.33 -1.16
N LEU A 46 -10.16 3.14 -1.60
CA LEU A 46 -11.31 3.65 -0.87
C LEU A 46 -11.47 2.97 0.49
N ASN A 47 -11.83 3.74 1.52
CA ASN A 47 -12.16 3.26 2.85
C ASN A 47 -13.25 2.18 2.82
N LEU A 48 -14.16 2.26 1.85
CA LEU A 48 -15.23 1.28 1.64
C LEU A 48 -14.70 -0.14 1.35
N PHE A 49 -13.50 -0.23 0.76
CA PHE A 49 -12.89 -1.47 0.31
C PHE A 49 -11.73 -1.93 1.20
N LEU A 50 -11.48 -1.25 2.32
CA LEU A 50 -10.48 -1.70 3.30
C LEU A 50 -11.00 -2.91 4.08
N ASP A 51 -10.07 -3.72 4.60
CA ASP A 51 -10.31 -4.92 5.43
C ASP A 51 -11.05 -6.11 4.78
N GLY A 52 -10.98 -6.28 3.46
CA GLY A 52 -11.73 -7.36 2.79
C GLY A 52 -13.25 -7.21 2.92
N LEU A 53 -13.73 -6.05 3.36
CA LEU A 53 -15.15 -5.71 3.52
C LEU A 53 -15.78 -5.31 2.18
N PHE A 54 -15.44 -6.02 1.10
CA PHE A 54 -16.11 -5.85 -0.18
C PHE A 54 -17.48 -6.51 -0.09
N ILE A 55 -18.50 -5.71 0.23
CA ILE A 55 -19.87 -6.19 0.32
C ILE A 55 -20.68 -5.22 -0.53
N TRP A 56 -21.31 -5.75 -1.58
CA TRP A 56 -22.23 -5.02 -2.47
C TRP A 56 -23.24 -4.16 -1.68
N ASN A 57 -23.65 -4.62 -0.50
CA ASN A 57 -24.53 -3.90 0.43
C ASN A 57 -23.93 -2.61 1.04
N ARG A 58 -22.66 -2.24 0.78
CA ARG A 58 -22.07 -1.00 1.32
C ARG A 58 -22.08 0.17 0.33
N LEU A 59 -22.38 -0.09 -0.94
CA LEU A 59 -22.56 0.96 -1.95
C LEU A 59 -23.86 1.75 -1.76
N LEU A 60 -24.82 1.16 -1.04
CA LEU A 60 -26.16 1.71 -0.84
C LEU A 60 -26.44 2.14 0.62
N PHE A 61 -25.59 1.75 1.57
CA PHE A 61 -25.84 1.93 3.00
C PHE A 61 -24.59 2.41 3.75
N SER A 62 -24.77 3.42 4.61
CA SER A 62 -23.74 3.89 5.55
C SER A 62 -23.50 2.87 6.67
N LEU A 63 -22.28 2.89 7.25
CA LEU A 63 -22.02 2.10 8.45
C LEU A 63 -22.71 2.70 9.66
N THR A 64 -23.18 1.83 10.55
CA THR A 64 -23.53 2.22 11.91
C THR A 64 -22.25 2.45 12.73
N LYS A 65 -22.34 3.28 13.78
CA LYS A 65 -21.23 3.49 14.73
C LYS A 65 -20.70 2.16 15.31
N LYS A 66 -21.59 1.21 15.61
CA LYS A 66 -21.25 -0.13 16.12
C LYS A 66 -20.43 -0.94 15.11
N GLN A 67 -20.80 -0.92 13.83
CA GLN A 67 -20.06 -1.61 12.78
C GLN A 67 -18.67 -1.00 12.56
N LEU A 68 -18.58 0.34 12.58
CA LEU A 68 -17.29 1.03 12.46
C LEU A 68 -16.38 0.71 13.65
N SER A 69 -16.91 0.77 14.88
CA SER A 69 -16.16 0.39 16.08
C SER A 69 -15.65 -1.06 16.01
N LYS A 70 -16.48 -2.00 15.55
CA LYS A 70 -16.07 -3.40 15.35
C LYS A 70 -14.95 -3.54 14.31
N ALA A 71 -15.00 -2.77 13.22
CA ALA A 71 -13.93 -2.78 12.20
C ALA A 71 -12.61 -2.24 12.76
N LEU A 72 -12.65 -1.11 13.47
CA LEU A 72 -11.47 -0.55 14.16
C LEU A 72 -10.88 -1.52 15.18
N SER A 73 -11.72 -2.16 16.01
CA SER A 73 -11.27 -3.17 16.98
C SER A 73 -10.61 -4.35 16.29
N LYS A 74 -11.20 -4.87 15.19
CA LYS A 74 -10.58 -5.94 14.39
C LYS A 74 -9.22 -5.53 13.84
N PHE A 75 -9.11 -4.32 13.29
CA PHE A 75 -7.86 -3.78 12.77
C PHE A 75 -6.77 -3.75 13.85
N TYR A 76 -7.02 -3.10 14.99
CA TYR A 76 -6.04 -2.99 16.06
C TYR A 76 -5.68 -4.35 16.69
N ASN A 77 -6.64 -5.26 16.81
CA ASN A 77 -6.38 -6.62 17.30
C ASN A 77 -5.49 -7.41 16.34
N ALA A 78 -5.72 -7.32 15.02
CA ALA A 78 -4.90 -7.99 14.03
C ALA A 78 -3.45 -7.45 14.05
N VAL A 79 -3.27 -6.13 14.10
CA VAL A 79 -1.93 -5.51 14.21
C VAL A 79 -1.25 -5.89 15.52
N THR A 80 -1.98 -5.92 16.63
CA THR A 80 -1.44 -6.34 17.93
C THR A 80 -0.95 -7.78 17.89
N LYS A 81 -1.76 -8.69 17.34
CA LYS A 81 -1.40 -10.11 17.21
C LYS A 81 -0.18 -10.32 16.31
N ALA A 82 -0.07 -9.55 15.22
CA ALA A 82 1.10 -9.55 14.36
C ALA A 82 2.36 -9.11 15.13
N ASN A 83 2.30 -7.97 15.82
CA ASN A 83 3.44 -7.43 16.58
C ASN A 83 3.88 -8.37 17.71
N GLN A 84 2.94 -9.02 18.40
CA GLN A 84 3.25 -10.06 19.41
C GLN A 84 4.06 -11.24 18.85
N ASN A 85 3.99 -11.48 17.55
CA ASN A 85 4.70 -12.56 16.86
C ASN A 85 5.86 -12.04 15.99
N GLY A 86 6.35 -10.84 16.28
CA GLY A 86 7.52 -10.28 15.59
C GLY A 86 7.25 -9.81 14.15
N ILE A 87 5.98 -9.68 13.75
CA ILE A 87 5.61 -9.20 12.41
C ILE A 87 5.31 -7.69 12.50
N PRO A 88 6.14 -6.81 11.92
CA PRO A 88 5.89 -5.38 11.93
C PRO A 88 4.72 -4.99 11.02
N PHE A 89 4.08 -3.88 11.36
CA PHE A 89 2.98 -3.31 10.59
C PHE A 89 3.33 -1.94 10.01
N ARG A 90 2.92 -1.69 8.76
CA ARG A 90 3.05 -0.39 8.08
C ARG A 90 1.68 0.22 7.82
N ILE A 91 1.35 1.30 8.52
CA ILE A 91 0.13 2.08 8.24
C ILE A 91 0.28 2.77 6.89
N ALA A 92 -0.71 2.64 6.01
CA ALA A 92 -0.71 3.24 4.68
C ALA A 92 -1.52 4.54 4.63
N PHE A 93 -0.87 5.67 4.96
CA PHE A 93 -1.44 7.01 4.88
C PHE A 93 -1.00 7.71 3.59
N THR A 94 -1.64 7.28 2.51
CA THR A 94 -1.26 7.66 1.15
C THR A 94 -2.24 8.63 0.50
N ASN A 95 -3.05 9.36 1.29
CA ASN A 95 -3.85 10.47 0.77
C ASN A 95 -2.92 11.57 0.27
N MET A 96 -3.11 12.00 -0.97
CA MET A 96 -2.27 13.03 -1.60
C MET A 96 -2.63 14.44 -1.16
N PHE A 97 -3.88 14.67 -0.74
CA PHE A 97 -4.48 15.99 -0.52
C PHE A 97 -4.80 16.22 0.95
N VAL A 98 -3.86 15.94 1.85
CA VAL A 98 -4.02 16.20 3.29
C VAL A 98 -3.84 17.71 3.55
N SER A 99 -4.76 18.31 4.32
CA SER A 99 -4.68 19.69 4.78
C SER A 99 -4.27 19.79 6.25
N GLN A 100 -3.93 21.00 6.72
CA GLN A 100 -3.47 21.22 8.09
C GLN A 100 -4.55 20.86 9.13
N GLU A 101 -5.81 21.13 8.83
CA GLU A 101 -6.95 20.87 9.73
C GLU A 101 -7.18 19.37 9.95
N GLU A 102 -6.75 18.55 9.00
CA GLU A 102 -6.82 17.09 9.08
C GLU A 102 -5.68 16.50 9.94
N LEU A 103 -4.66 17.29 10.30
CA LEU A 103 -3.54 16.89 11.17
C LEU A 103 -3.86 17.10 12.66
N ASN A 104 -5.02 16.62 13.09
CA ASN A 104 -5.47 16.69 14.47
C ASN A 104 -5.21 15.38 15.24
N GLU A 105 -5.41 15.40 16.56
CA GLU A 105 -5.14 14.27 17.44
C GLU A 105 -5.93 13.02 17.09
N GLU A 106 -7.21 13.16 16.69
CA GLU A 106 -8.07 12.04 16.32
C GLU A 106 -7.53 11.31 15.08
N ASN A 107 -7.23 12.05 14.01
CA ASN A 107 -6.72 11.47 12.76
C ASN A 107 -5.32 10.87 12.91
N LEU A 108 -4.50 11.41 13.83
CA LEU A 108 -3.12 10.98 14.06
C LEU A 108 -2.98 9.96 15.21
N TYR A 109 -4.05 9.69 15.95
CA TYR A 109 -4.08 8.68 17.00
C TYR A 109 -3.54 7.31 16.52
N PRO A 110 -3.88 6.81 15.30
CA PRO A 110 -3.33 5.53 14.85
C PRO A 110 -1.80 5.51 14.75
N VAL A 111 -1.15 6.65 14.44
CA VAL A 111 0.32 6.75 14.39
C VAL A 111 0.90 6.69 15.80
N LYS A 112 0.29 7.42 16.75
CA LYS A 112 0.68 7.38 18.17
C LYS A 112 0.59 5.95 18.70
N TRP A 113 -0.57 5.31 18.49
CA TRP A 113 -0.83 3.93 18.89
C TRP A 113 0.16 2.95 18.26
N LEU A 114 0.50 3.13 16.98
CA LEU A 114 1.45 2.26 16.28
C LEU A 114 2.86 2.34 16.90
N VAL A 115 3.31 3.53 17.28
CA VAL A 115 4.60 3.74 17.95
C VAL A 115 4.61 3.10 19.35
N GLU A 116 3.54 3.26 20.13
CA GLU A 116 3.39 2.62 21.44
C GLU A 116 3.40 1.09 21.32
N SER A 117 2.71 0.56 20.29
CA SER A 117 2.70 -0.87 19.97
C SER A 117 4.08 -1.39 19.56
N SER A 118 4.85 -0.61 18.77
CA SER A 118 6.24 -0.93 18.42
C SER A 118 7.09 -1.14 19.68
N GLN A 119 7.02 -0.18 20.61
CA GLN A 119 7.79 -0.19 21.85
C GLN A 119 7.39 -1.37 22.75
N LYS A 120 6.09 -1.62 22.88
CA LYS A 120 5.55 -2.68 23.74
C LYS A 120 6.01 -4.08 23.32
N TYR A 121 6.08 -4.34 22.02
CA TYR A 121 6.36 -5.69 21.49
C TYR A 121 7.76 -5.82 20.87
N GLY A 122 8.59 -4.77 20.93
CA GLY A 122 9.96 -4.81 20.41
C GLY A 122 10.04 -4.96 18.88
N VAL A 123 9.02 -4.49 18.14
CA VAL A 123 8.98 -4.53 16.66
C VAL A 123 9.04 -3.13 16.09
N LYS A 124 9.73 -2.92 14.96
CA LYS A 124 9.81 -1.61 14.32
C LYS A 124 8.69 -1.44 13.28
N ASN A 125 7.54 -0.93 13.72
CA ASN A 125 6.46 -0.57 12.80
C ASN A 125 6.82 0.63 11.93
N GLY A 126 6.01 0.89 10.90
CA GLY A 126 6.28 1.96 9.96
C GLY A 126 5.06 2.63 9.38
N ILE A 127 5.32 3.58 8.49
CA ILE A 127 4.31 4.33 7.76
C ILE A 127 4.67 4.40 6.28
N ILE A 128 3.71 4.10 5.42
CA ILE A 128 3.77 4.32 3.99
C ILE A 128 3.06 5.64 3.71
N ILE A 129 3.79 6.61 3.17
CA ILE A 129 3.33 8.00 3.11
C ILE A 129 3.52 8.60 1.72
N THR A 130 2.72 9.63 1.42
CA THR A 130 2.74 10.34 0.12
C THR A 130 2.82 11.84 0.32
N ASN A 131 1.90 12.40 1.10
CA ASN A 131 1.76 13.84 1.31
C ASN A 131 2.89 14.38 2.20
N LYS A 132 3.55 15.44 1.72
CA LYS A 132 4.71 16.07 2.39
C LYS A 132 4.33 16.73 3.71
N LEU A 133 3.17 17.39 3.80
CA LEU A 133 2.71 18.05 5.02
C LEU A 133 2.52 17.02 6.16
N LEU A 134 1.86 15.90 5.88
CA LEU A 134 1.72 14.79 6.81
C LEU A 134 3.07 14.19 7.19
N GLU A 135 3.98 14.05 6.22
CA GLU A 135 5.32 13.51 6.44
C GLU A 135 6.13 14.37 7.40
N ASP A 136 6.19 15.67 7.14
CA ASP A 136 6.94 16.63 7.95
C ASP A 136 6.41 16.61 9.40
N PHE A 137 5.08 16.60 9.57
CA PHE A 137 4.45 16.51 10.90
C PHE A 137 4.84 15.23 11.65
N ILE A 138 4.77 14.07 10.99
CA ILE A 138 5.07 12.77 11.61
C ILE A 138 6.56 12.65 11.92
N ARG A 139 7.45 13.11 11.03
CA ARG A 139 8.91 13.10 11.28
C ARG A 139 9.31 14.03 12.42
N GLN A 140 8.71 15.22 12.51
CA GLN A 140 8.96 16.14 13.63
C GLN A 140 8.63 15.51 14.98
N LYS A 141 7.51 14.77 15.06
CA LYS A 141 7.02 14.18 16.31
C LYS A 141 7.66 12.84 16.66
N TYR A 142 7.86 11.95 15.69
CA TYR A 142 8.26 10.56 15.93
C TYR A 142 9.68 10.21 15.48
N LYS A 143 10.32 11.07 14.68
CA LYS A 143 11.72 10.94 14.24
C LYS A 143 12.05 9.54 13.70
N ASP A 144 12.88 8.78 14.39
CA ASP A 144 13.39 7.46 14.02
C ASP A 144 12.58 6.28 14.61
N LYS A 145 11.52 6.57 15.37
CA LYS A 145 10.64 5.56 16.01
C LYS A 145 9.81 4.75 15.01
N LEU A 146 9.78 5.16 13.74
CA LEU A 146 9.05 4.50 12.66
C LEU A 146 9.99 4.20 11.49
N VAL A 147 9.69 3.14 10.75
CA VAL A 147 10.18 2.97 9.37
C VAL A 147 9.35 3.87 8.45
N TYR A 148 10.00 4.71 7.66
CA TYR A 148 9.37 5.58 6.67
C TYR A 148 9.50 4.97 5.28
N VAL A 149 8.35 4.77 4.64
CA VAL A 149 8.26 4.17 3.31
C VAL A 149 7.63 5.16 2.33
N SER A 150 8.32 5.46 1.24
CA SER A 150 7.75 6.27 0.17
C SER A 150 6.74 5.44 -0.63
N SER A 151 5.50 5.91 -0.69
CA SER A 151 4.42 5.21 -1.36
C SER A 151 4.57 5.23 -2.89
N CYS A 152 4.19 4.13 -3.53
CA CYS A 152 4.05 4.06 -4.98
C CYS A 152 3.03 5.06 -5.57
N THR A 153 2.17 5.66 -4.73
CA THR A 153 1.21 6.70 -5.14
C THR A 153 1.82 8.11 -5.17
N LYS A 154 3.10 8.29 -4.79
CA LYS A 154 3.80 9.58 -4.75
C LYS A 154 4.33 10.03 -6.11
N TYR A 155 4.59 9.09 -7.01
CA TYR A 155 5.22 9.34 -8.31
C TYR A 155 4.17 9.65 -9.38
N TYR A 156 3.82 10.93 -9.53
CA TYR A 156 2.81 11.39 -10.49
C TYR A 156 3.10 12.80 -11.01
N SER A 157 2.44 13.16 -12.12
CA SER A 157 2.31 14.54 -12.59
C SER A 157 0.84 14.84 -12.91
N PRO A 158 0.30 16.01 -12.51
CA PRO A 158 -1.05 16.41 -12.90
C PRO A 158 -1.26 16.49 -14.41
N ASP A 159 -0.21 16.83 -15.16
CA ASP A 159 -0.33 17.23 -16.56
C ASP A 159 0.07 16.11 -17.53
N LYS A 160 0.84 15.12 -17.07
CA LYS A 160 1.34 14.04 -17.93
C LYS A 160 1.57 12.72 -17.20
N VAL A 161 1.73 11.66 -17.99
CA VAL A 161 2.31 10.40 -17.53
C VAL A 161 3.83 10.58 -17.50
N LEU A 162 4.46 10.27 -16.37
CA LEU A 162 5.91 10.37 -16.21
C LEU A 162 6.62 9.31 -17.06
N THR A 163 7.75 9.72 -17.64
CA THR A 163 8.69 8.81 -18.28
C THR A 163 9.49 8.02 -17.24
N PRO A 164 10.10 6.86 -17.61
CA PRO A 164 10.96 6.10 -16.72
C PRO A 164 12.12 6.91 -16.12
N GLN A 165 12.69 7.85 -16.89
CA GLN A 165 13.79 8.69 -16.40
C GLN A 165 13.31 9.70 -15.36
N GLU A 166 12.10 10.25 -15.53
CA GLU A 166 11.50 11.15 -14.55
C GLU A 166 11.15 10.41 -13.26
N THR A 167 10.59 9.19 -13.35
CA THR A 167 10.34 8.39 -12.14
C THR A 167 11.63 7.94 -11.46
N LEU A 168 12.68 7.60 -12.22
CA LEU A 168 14.01 7.32 -11.68
C LEU A 168 14.53 8.48 -10.81
N SER A 169 14.54 9.70 -11.34
CA SER A 169 14.99 10.87 -10.59
C SER A 169 14.22 11.07 -9.27
N MET A 170 12.90 10.85 -9.29
CA MET A 170 12.08 10.94 -8.07
C MET A 170 12.37 9.81 -7.07
N TYR A 171 12.61 8.58 -7.54
CA TYR A 171 13.00 7.46 -6.68
C TYR A 171 14.34 7.76 -5.98
N LEU A 172 15.31 8.30 -6.71
CA LEU A 172 16.63 8.62 -6.14
C LEU A 172 16.54 9.75 -5.12
N GLU A 173 15.73 10.79 -5.36
CA GLU A 173 15.50 11.86 -4.38
C GLU A 173 14.89 11.33 -3.08
N ASP A 174 13.89 10.47 -3.17
CA ASP A 174 13.27 9.84 -2.00
C ASP A 174 14.24 8.87 -1.31
N SER A 175 15.12 8.18 -2.05
CA SER A 175 16.05 7.21 -1.46
C SER A 175 17.01 7.83 -0.43
N LEU A 176 17.19 9.14 -0.45
CA LEU A 176 17.99 9.89 0.52
C LEU A 176 17.28 10.14 1.87
N LYS A 177 15.96 9.96 1.93
CA LYS A 177 15.11 10.42 3.04
C LYS A 177 14.28 9.30 3.66
N TYR A 178 14.06 8.20 2.94
CA TYR A 178 13.20 7.09 3.35
C TYR A 178 14.03 5.84 3.65
N ASP A 179 13.49 4.96 4.50
CA ASP A 179 14.09 3.63 4.73
C ASP A 179 13.81 2.70 3.54
N PHE A 180 12.63 2.86 2.92
CA PHE A 180 12.24 2.14 1.71
C PHE A 180 11.51 3.03 0.72
N ILE A 181 11.69 2.77 -0.58
CA ILE A 181 10.85 3.30 -1.65
C ILE A 181 10.03 2.16 -2.26
N VAL A 182 8.75 2.39 -2.52
CA VAL A 182 7.89 1.44 -3.23
C VAL A 182 7.70 1.90 -4.66
N MET A 183 8.21 1.14 -5.62
CA MET A 183 8.07 1.47 -7.02
C MET A 183 6.63 1.37 -7.51
N THR A 184 6.27 2.15 -8.54
CA THR A 184 4.94 2.04 -9.15
C THR A 184 4.72 0.65 -9.75
N PRO A 185 3.47 0.16 -9.87
CA PRO A 185 3.19 -1.13 -10.54
C PRO A 185 3.67 -1.18 -12.01
N GLN A 186 3.78 -0.03 -12.69
CA GLN A 186 4.32 0.04 -14.05
C GLN A 186 5.83 -0.15 -14.06
N ASP A 187 6.54 0.53 -13.17
CA ASP A 187 7.99 0.50 -13.10
C ASP A 187 8.52 -0.78 -12.49
N SER A 188 7.78 -1.39 -11.58
CA SER A 188 8.06 -2.73 -11.02
C SER A 188 8.11 -3.84 -12.07
N ARG A 189 7.69 -3.56 -13.31
CA ARG A 189 7.69 -4.50 -14.45
C ARG A 189 8.74 -4.16 -15.52
N ARG A 190 9.63 -3.19 -15.26
CA ARG A 190 10.68 -2.74 -16.17
C ARG A 190 12.04 -3.15 -15.61
N GLU A 191 12.59 -4.27 -16.09
CA GLU A 191 13.85 -4.83 -15.58
C GLU A 191 15.01 -3.83 -15.57
N ASN A 192 15.21 -3.08 -16.67
CA ASN A 192 16.29 -2.10 -16.76
C ASN A 192 16.17 -1.01 -15.69
N LEU A 193 14.95 -0.47 -15.50
CA LEU A 193 14.69 0.54 -14.49
C LEU A 193 14.87 -0.01 -13.07
N LEU A 194 14.45 -1.26 -12.80
CA LEU A 194 14.70 -1.92 -11.51
C LEU A 194 16.20 -1.96 -11.21
N LYS A 195 17.01 -2.39 -12.18
CA LYS A 195 18.48 -2.48 -12.06
C LYS A 195 19.11 -1.11 -11.85
N GLU A 196 18.65 -0.08 -12.55
CA GLU A 196 19.13 1.30 -12.38
C GLU A 196 18.80 1.85 -10.99
N VAL A 197 17.56 1.68 -10.53
CA VAL A 197 17.13 2.11 -9.18
C VAL A 197 17.91 1.37 -8.11
N LEU A 198 18.05 0.04 -8.21
CA LEU A 198 18.81 -0.77 -7.26
C LEU A 198 20.29 -0.37 -7.19
N ARG A 199 20.90 -0.01 -8.32
CA ARG A 199 22.30 0.42 -8.38
C ARG A 199 22.53 1.77 -7.70
N ALA A 200 21.57 2.69 -7.81
CA ALA A 200 21.76 4.08 -7.39
C ALA A 200 21.01 4.48 -6.11
N SER A 201 20.05 3.67 -5.64
CA SER A 201 19.26 3.94 -4.44
C SER A 201 20.11 3.84 -3.16
N MET A 202 19.92 4.79 -2.25
CA MET A 202 20.55 4.80 -0.92
C MET A 202 19.71 4.11 0.17
N CYS A 203 18.53 3.60 -0.18
CA CYS A 203 17.62 2.90 0.73
C CYS A 203 17.09 1.59 0.11
N GLY A 204 16.31 0.84 0.89
CA GLY A 204 15.65 -0.37 0.40
C GLY A 204 14.67 -0.08 -0.75
N VAL A 205 14.63 -0.97 -1.75
CA VAL A 205 13.74 -0.84 -2.91
C VAL A 205 12.72 -1.96 -2.88
N THR A 206 11.44 -1.60 -2.81
CA THR A 206 10.32 -2.54 -2.82
C THR A 206 9.62 -2.55 -4.18
N ALA A 207 9.56 -3.72 -4.83
CA ALA A 207 8.81 -3.89 -6.07
C ALA A 207 7.42 -4.49 -5.83
N ILE A 208 6.41 -4.03 -6.58
CA ILE A 208 5.05 -4.58 -6.51
C ILE A 208 4.94 -5.75 -7.49
N CYS A 209 4.58 -6.93 -6.99
CA CYS A 209 4.65 -8.18 -7.74
C CYS A 209 3.34 -8.58 -8.44
N ASN A 210 2.19 -8.43 -7.79
CA ASN A 210 0.88 -8.93 -8.27
C ASN A 210 -0.15 -7.84 -8.59
N CYS A 211 0.28 -6.59 -8.84
CA CYS A 211 -0.62 -5.51 -9.23
C CYS A 211 -0.38 -5.09 -10.68
N TRP A 212 -1.45 -4.85 -11.43
CA TRP A 212 -1.36 -4.38 -12.81
C TRP A 212 -1.94 -2.98 -12.96
N CYS A 213 -1.10 -2.00 -13.29
CA CYS A 213 -1.58 -0.69 -13.71
C CYS A 213 -1.28 -0.45 -15.20
N ALA A 214 -2.17 0.26 -15.88
CA ALA A 214 -1.99 0.56 -17.30
C ALA A 214 -0.76 1.48 -17.49
N PHE A 215 0.04 1.22 -18.53
CA PHE A 215 1.21 2.04 -18.87
C PHE A 215 0.86 3.51 -19.18
N LYS A 216 -0.39 3.77 -19.60
CA LYS A 216 -0.90 5.12 -19.89
C LYS A 216 -1.78 5.67 -18.76
N CYS A 217 -1.77 5.06 -17.57
CA CYS A 217 -2.49 5.58 -16.42
C CYS A 217 -1.77 6.82 -15.88
N ASN A 218 -2.48 7.96 -15.84
CA ASN A 218 -2.05 9.05 -14.99
C ASN A 218 -2.50 8.79 -13.55
N SER A 219 -1.55 8.34 -12.71
CA SER A 219 -1.77 8.04 -11.29
C SER A 219 -2.36 9.22 -10.50
N TYR A 220 -2.06 10.48 -10.86
CA TYR A 220 -2.59 11.65 -10.18
C TYR A 220 -4.12 11.66 -10.20
N HIS A 221 -4.72 11.56 -11.38
CA HIS A 221 -6.17 11.62 -11.54
C HIS A 221 -6.86 10.39 -10.93
N HIS A 222 -6.23 9.22 -11.00
CA HIS A 222 -6.71 8.01 -10.34
C HIS A 222 -6.84 8.23 -8.84
N TYR A 223 -5.75 8.59 -8.17
CA TYR A 223 -5.71 8.68 -6.71
C TYR A 223 -6.34 9.96 -6.15
N LYS A 224 -6.50 11.01 -6.96
CA LYS A 224 -7.26 12.22 -6.59
C LYS A 224 -8.71 11.90 -6.25
N CYS A 225 -9.35 11.06 -7.05
CA CYS A 225 -10.71 10.66 -6.78
C CYS A 225 -10.83 9.92 -5.43
N PHE A 226 -9.95 8.95 -5.18
CA PHE A 226 -9.98 8.15 -3.96
C PHE A 226 -9.67 8.96 -2.71
N SER A 227 -8.65 9.83 -2.80
CA SER A 227 -8.27 10.76 -1.75
C SER A 227 -9.43 11.66 -1.32
N ASN A 228 -10.19 12.20 -2.30
CA ASN A 228 -11.34 13.06 -2.00
C ASN A 228 -12.52 12.30 -1.38
N ILE A 229 -12.77 11.05 -1.81
CA ILE A 229 -13.82 10.22 -1.22
C ILE A 229 -13.47 9.85 0.22
N ASN A 230 -12.21 9.50 0.49
CA ASN A 230 -11.77 9.07 1.81
C ASN A 230 -11.85 10.17 2.87
N LYS A 231 -11.90 11.45 2.48
CA LYS A 231 -12.21 12.56 3.41
C LYS A 231 -13.62 12.47 3.99
N LYS A 232 -14.53 11.74 3.35
CA LYS A 232 -15.88 11.50 3.88
C LYS A 232 -15.89 10.30 4.82
N SER A 233 -16.55 10.46 5.96
CA SER A 233 -16.76 9.37 6.91
C SER A 233 -17.66 8.27 6.31
N LEU A 234 -17.31 7.01 6.55
CA LEU A 234 -18.09 5.81 6.24
C LEU A 234 -19.47 5.81 6.90
N LEU A 235 -19.68 6.62 7.95
CA LEU A 235 -21.00 6.85 8.54
C LEU A 235 -21.91 7.69 7.64
N ASN A 236 -21.34 8.43 6.70
CA ASN A 236 -22.02 9.43 5.85
C ASN A 236 -21.98 9.07 4.35
N ILE A 237 -21.47 7.89 4.00
CA ILE A 237 -21.21 7.43 2.62
C ILE A 237 -22.43 6.75 1.95
N GLY A 238 -23.66 6.85 2.48
CA GLY A 238 -24.88 6.23 1.90
C GLY A 238 -25.25 6.64 0.45
N TYR A 239 -26.54 6.73 0.11
CA TYR A 239 -27.04 7.02 -1.26
C TYR A 239 -26.37 8.24 -1.96
N THR A 240 -25.82 9.18 -1.21
CA THR A 240 -25.09 10.37 -1.70
C THR A 240 -23.74 10.05 -2.37
N SER A 241 -23.21 8.82 -2.23
CA SER A 241 -21.95 8.39 -2.85
C SER A 241 -22.13 7.77 -4.23
N PHE A 242 -23.35 7.33 -4.57
CA PHE A 242 -23.64 6.68 -5.85
C PHE A 242 -23.38 7.61 -7.05
N PRO A 243 -23.81 8.89 -7.05
CA PRO A 243 -23.46 9.83 -8.12
C PRO A 243 -21.95 10.12 -8.19
N PHE A 244 -21.23 10.02 -7.08
CA PHE A 244 -19.78 10.28 -7.04
C PHE A 244 -18.97 9.10 -7.57
N LEU A 245 -19.39 7.86 -7.27
CA LEU A 245 -18.80 6.66 -7.88
C LEU A 245 -19.08 6.64 -9.39
N VAL A 246 -20.30 7.01 -9.80
CA VAL A 246 -20.64 7.22 -11.21
C VAL A 246 -19.73 8.31 -11.78
N ASN A 247 -19.61 9.50 -11.18
CA ASN A 247 -18.70 10.53 -11.68
C ASN A 247 -17.22 10.11 -11.71
N ALA A 248 -16.75 9.28 -10.77
CA ALA A 248 -15.41 8.71 -10.79
C ALA A 248 -15.20 7.77 -11.99
N ILE A 249 -16.22 6.95 -12.28
CA ILE A 249 -16.27 6.04 -13.43
C ILE A 249 -16.38 6.85 -14.73
N THR A 250 -17.30 7.81 -14.80
CA THR A 250 -17.61 8.65 -15.96
C THR A 250 -16.47 9.61 -16.29
N PHE A 251 -15.81 10.23 -15.30
CA PHE A 251 -14.63 11.08 -15.51
C PHE A 251 -13.45 10.31 -16.14
N GLN A 252 -13.28 9.04 -15.75
CA GLN A 252 -12.25 8.16 -16.32
C GLN A 252 -12.63 7.64 -17.72
N MET A 253 -13.92 7.41 -17.99
CA MET A 253 -14.41 7.02 -19.32
C MET A 253 -14.38 8.18 -20.34
N LEU A 254 -14.79 9.39 -19.94
CA LEU A 254 -14.94 10.54 -20.85
C LEU A 254 -13.62 11.22 -21.25
N ARG A 255 -12.58 11.18 -20.41
CA ARG A 255 -11.31 11.87 -20.71
C ARG A 255 -10.28 11.01 -21.46
N GLY A 256 -10.66 9.84 -21.98
CA GLY A 256 -9.77 8.99 -22.77
C GLY A 256 -8.53 8.45 -22.02
N TYR A 257 -8.40 8.74 -20.73
CA TYR A 257 -7.37 8.17 -19.87
C TYR A 257 -7.67 6.68 -19.72
N LYS A 258 -6.85 5.84 -20.36
CA LYS A 258 -6.92 4.37 -20.32
C LYS A 258 -6.55 3.79 -18.95
N CYS A 259 -7.15 4.31 -17.89
CA CYS A 259 -7.24 3.61 -16.61
C CYS A 259 -8.71 3.61 -16.18
N PRO A 260 -9.57 2.79 -16.81
CA PRO A 260 -10.89 2.55 -16.27
C PRO A 260 -10.72 1.96 -14.87
N LEU A 261 -11.37 2.54 -13.87
CA LEU A 261 -11.65 1.90 -12.59
C LEU A 261 -12.13 0.44 -12.78
N PHE A 262 -12.88 0.22 -13.87
CA PHE A 262 -13.28 -1.08 -14.41
C PHE A 262 -12.09 -2.05 -14.62
N LEU A 263 -10.95 -1.59 -15.14
CA LEU A 263 -9.76 -2.41 -15.35
C LEU A 263 -9.05 -2.79 -14.04
N ALA A 264 -9.11 -1.94 -13.01
CA ALA A 264 -8.67 -2.30 -11.66
C ALA A 264 -9.61 -3.33 -11.02
N LEU A 265 -10.93 -3.19 -11.24
CA LEU A 265 -11.94 -4.17 -10.82
C LEU A 265 -11.83 -5.51 -11.56
N PHE A 266 -11.34 -5.49 -12.82
CA PHE A 266 -11.08 -6.68 -13.63
C PHE A 266 -9.66 -7.24 -13.49
N GLN A 267 -8.79 -6.66 -12.64
CA GLN A 267 -7.48 -7.23 -12.36
C GLN A 267 -7.53 -8.71 -11.94
N PRO A 268 -8.50 -9.17 -11.12
CA PRO A 268 -8.64 -10.60 -10.79
C PRO A 268 -8.89 -11.49 -12.00
N PHE A 269 -9.42 -10.94 -13.10
CA PHE A 269 -9.75 -11.67 -14.34
C PHE A 269 -8.69 -11.50 -15.43
N ARG A 270 -7.63 -10.75 -15.17
CA ARG A 270 -6.49 -10.64 -16.07
C ARG A 270 -5.45 -11.65 -15.62
N ASN A 271 -4.99 -12.48 -16.56
CA ASN A 271 -3.75 -13.25 -16.41
C ASN A 271 -2.57 -12.26 -16.32
N VAL A 272 -2.40 -11.66 -15.14
CA VAL A 272 -1.15 -11.03 -14.78
C VAL A 272 -0.16 -12.19 -14.70
N HIS A 273 0.90 -12.20 -15.50
CA HIS A 273 1.94 -13.22 -15.43
C HIS A 273 2.79 -12.99 -14.18
N ILE A 274 2.20 -13.18 -12.99
CA ILE A 274 2.78 -12.77 -11.73
C ILE A 274 4.09 -13.51 -11.47
N GLU A 275 4.17 -14.80 -11.77
CA GLU A 275 5.43 -15.55 -11.67
C GLU A 275 6.52 -14.98 -12.56
N LYS A 276 6.19 -14.66 -13.82
CA LYS A 276 7.16 -14.06 -14.75
C LYS A 276 7.66 -12.73 -14.21
N THR A 277 6.78 -11.91 -13.65
CA THR A 277 7.15 -10.65 -13.01
C THR A 277 8.03 -10.88 -11.78
N ALA A 278 7.67 -11.81 -10.88
CA ALA A 278 8.44 -12.11 -9.68
C ALA A 278 9.84 -12.69 -10.04
N LYS A 279 9.93 -13.63 -10.98
CA LYS A 279 11.21 -14.17 -11.48
C LYS A 279 12.10 -13.09 -12.08
N MET A 280 11.53 -12.18 -12.88
CA MET A 280 12.26 -11.03 -13.43
C MET A 280 12.74 -10.08 -12.33
N GLN A 281 11.91 -9.80 -11.32
CA GLN A 281 12.27 -8.96 -10.17
C GLN A 281 13.40 -9.60 -9.34
N LEU A 282 13.33 -10.91 -9.08
CA LEU A 282 14.38 -11.68 -8.40
C LEU A 282 15.69 -11.62 -9.19
N ALA A 283 15.65 -11.89 -10.50
CA ALA A 283 16.81 -11.81 -11.38
C ALA A 283 17.40 -10.39 -11.48
N ALA A 284 16.58 -9.35 -11.30
CA ALA A 284 17.04 -7.96 -11.23
C ALA A 284 17.71 -7.61 -9.89
N GLY A 285 17.60 -8.46 -8.87
CA GLY A 285 18.18 -8.27 -7.54
C GLY A 285 17.21 -7.73 -6.48
N ILE A 286 15.90 -7.73 -6.74
CA ILE A 286 14.91 -7.33 -5.74
C ILE A 286 14.87 -8.34 -4.60
N VAL A 287 14.97 -7.82 -3.37
CA VAL A 287 14.81 -8.61 -2.14
C VAL A 287 13.59 -8.19 -1.30
N SER A 288 12.99 -7.03 -1.59
CA SER A 288 11.78 -6.55 -0.94
C SER A 288 10.60 -6.52 -1.91
N PHE A 289 9.56 -7.28 -1.60
CA PHE A 289 8.38 -7.44 -2.43
C PHE A 289 7.17 -6.83 -1.73
N LYS A 290 6.26 -6.25 -2.50
CA LYS A 290 4.94 -5.84 -2.02
C LYS A 290 3.86 -6.58 -2.76
N VAL A 291 3.13 -7.40 -2.01
CA VAL A 291 1.90 -8.03 -2.47
C VAL A 291 0.84 -6.93 -2.54
N GLY A 292 0.60 -6.45 -3.75
CA GLY A 292 -0.52 -5.61 -4.12
C GLY A 292 -1.87 -6.22 -3.77
N ARG A 293 -2.86 -5.32 -3.82
CA ARG A 293 -4.17 -5.50 -3.21
C ARG A 293 -5.20 -6.05 -4.22
N GLY A 294 -4.99 -7.28 -4.69
CA GLY A 294 -5.92 -8.06 -5.55
C GLY A 294 -6.38 -9.36 -4.87
N LEU A 295 -7.38 -10.05 -5.42
CA LEU A 295 -7.89 -11.37 -4.93
C LEU A 295 -6.90 -12.51 -5.23
N GLY A 296 -5.62 -12.36 -4.87
CA GLY A 296 -4.60 -13.38 -5.02
C GLY A 296 -4.13 -13.88 -3.67
N ALA A 297 -5.00 -14.52 -2.90
CA ALA A 297 -4.60 -15.21 -1.67
C ALA A 297 -3.54 -16.28 -1.99
N ASP A 298 -3.71 -16.99 -3.11
CA ASP A 298 -2.76 -18.00 -3.63
C ASP A 298 -1.41 -17.42 -4.06
N PHE A 299 -1.27 -16.10 -4.13
CA PHE A 299 -0.01 -15.51 -4.61
C PHE A 299 1.06 -15.42 -3.52
N LEU A 300 0.69 -15.27 -2.24
CA LEU A 300 1.69 -15.18 -1.18
C LEU A 300 2.55 -16.45 -1.14
N ASP A 301 1.91 -17.61 -1.10
CA ASP A 301 2.59 -18.91 -1.06
C ASP A 301 3.39 -19.16 -2.31
N ARG A 302 2.82 -18.80 -3.47
CA ARG A 302 3.52 -18.90 -4.75
C ARG A 302 4.77 -18.02 -4.80
N LEU A 303 4.71 -16.80 -4.27
CA LEU A 303 5.88 -15.92 -4.18
C LEU A 303 6.93 -16.51 -3.25
N VAL A 304 6.52 -17.03 -2.09
CA VAL A 304 7.42 -17.70 -1.14
C VAL A 304 8.12 -18.88 -1.82
N SER A 305 7.38 -19.76 -2.50
CA SER A 305 7.95 -20.89 -3.24
C SER A 305 8.95 -20.44 -4.30
N LEU A 306 8.63 -19.40 -5.08
CA LEU A 306 9.55 -18.85 -6.08
C LEU A 306 10.85 -18.30 -5.48
N ILE A 307 10.78 -17.66 -4.31
CA ILE A 307 11.97 -17.16 -3.60
C ILE A 307 12.84 -18.33 -3.15
N LEU A 308 12.22 -19.39 -2.60
CA LEU A 308 12.94 -20.58 -2.15
C LEU A 308 13.56 -21.35 -3.32
N GLU A 309 12.85 -21.49 -4.44
CA GLU A 309 13.39 -22.09 -5.69
C GLU A 309 14.57 -21.30 -6.23
N PHE A 310 14.46 -19.97 -6.30
CA PHE A 310 15.54 -19.10 -6.78
C PHE A 310 16.79 -19.15 -5.91
N LYS A 311 16.66 -19.48 -4.62
CA LYS A 311 17.81 -19.72 -3.73
C LYS A 311 18.51 -21.05 -4.03
N ALA A 312 17.76 -22.05 -4.47
CA ALA A 312 18.28 -23.38 -4.75
C ALA A 312 19.01 -23.48 -6.10
N SER A 313 18.78 -22.54 -7.01
CA SER A 313 19.44 -22.41 -8.32
C SER A 313 20.70 -21.56 -8.27
#